data_AF-F9DR25-F1
#
_entry.id   AF-F9DR25-F1
#
_cell.length_a   1.000
_cell.length_b   1.000
_cell.length_c   1.000
_cell.angle_alpha   90.00
_cell.angle_beta   90.00
_cell.angle_gamma   90.00
#
_symmetry.space_group_name_H-M   'P 1'
#
loop_
_entity.id
_entity.type
_entity.pdbx_description
1 polymer ?
#
loop_
_entity_poly.entity_id
_entity_poly.type
_entity_poly.pdbx_seq_one_letter_code
_entity_poly.pdbx_strand_id
1 'polypeptide(L)'
;MADMKVDGMDQLLAELETLGKAGSRIENSALKEAGDIVKNSIVNEAPVRSGKLKGGITVSRVKTKGGVKQVEVGPDKDGWYGKFVEFGTAKMKANPFMARGYENSKEEAMSTIEKSIKDGLGL
;
A
#
# COMPACT_ATOMS: atom_id res chain seq x y z
N MET A 1 -16.78 -9.56 12.94
CA MET A 1 -15.78 -10.23 12.06
C MET A 1 -14.53 -9.37 11.87
N ALA A 2 -14.62 -8.03 11.88
CA ALA A 2 -13.44 -7.16 11.84
C ALA A 2 -12.56 -7.31 13.10
N ASP A 3 -13.15 -7.40 14.29
CA ASP A 3 -12.43 -7.45 15.57
C ASP A 3 -11.47 -8.66 15.67
N MET A 4 -11.94 -9.86 15.33
CA MET A 4 -11.12 -11.09 15.37
C MET A 4 -9.91 -11.05 14.41
N LYS A 5 -10.00 -10.34 13.27
CA LYS A 5 -8.87 -10.18 12.35
C LYS A 5 -7.85 -9.16 12.88
N VAL A 6 -8.32 -8.10 13.54
CA VAL A 6 -7.45 -7.10 14.18
C VAL A 6 -6.68 -7.74 15.33
N ASP A 7 -7.37 -8.50 16.19
CA ASP A 7 -6.74 -9.22 17.31
C ASP A 7 -5.67 -10.22 16.82
N GLY A 8 -5.90 -10.88 15.67
CA GLY A 8 -4.92 -11.79 15.08
C GLY A 8 -3.69 -11.08 14.50
N MET A 9 -3.85 -9.89 13.92
CA MET A 9 -2.73 -9.12 13.37
C MET A 9 -1.81 -8.60 14.49
N ASP A 10 -2.38 -8.15 15.59
CA ASP A 10 -1.61 -7.65 16.74
C ASP A 10 -0.72 -8.75 17.34
N GLN A 11 -1.22 -9.99 17.39
CA GLN A 11 -0.43 -11.15 17.82
C GLN A 11 0.72 -11.46 16.87
N LEU A 12 0.47 -11.44 15.56
CA LEU A 12 1.50 -11.66 14.54
C LEU A 12 2.59 -10.58 14.60
N LEU A 13 2.21 -9.32 14.81
CA LEU A 13 3.16 -8.21 14.96
C LEU A 13 4.00 -8.35 16.24
N ALA A 14 3.38 -8.71 17.36
CA ALA A 14 4.12 -8.98 18.60
C ALA A 14 5.14 -10.11 18.43
N GLU A 15 4.77 -11.20 17.74
CA GLU A 15 5.69 -12.30 17.45
C GLU A 15 6.87 -11.83 16.57
N LEU A 16 6.61 -11.02 15.54
CA LEU A 16 7.65 -10.43 14.70
C LEU A 16 8.62 -9.56 15.50
N GLU A 17 8.15 -8.82 16.50
CA GLU A 17 9.02 -8.02 17.37
C GLU A 17 10.01 -8.89 18.14
N THR A 18 9.59 -10.07 18.63
CA THR A 18 10.48 -11.01 19.34
C THR A 18 11.64 -11.50 18.48
N LEU A 19 11.43 -11.61 17.16
CA LEU A 19 12.43 -12.03 16.18
C LEU A 19 13.43 -10.93 15.79
N GLY A 20 13.22 -9.69 16.25
CA GLY A 20 14.11 -8.55 16.04
C GLY A 20 14.41 -8.29 14.55
N LYS A 21 15.68 -8.46 14.14
CA LYS A 21 16.09 -8.18 12.75
C LYS A 21 15.42 -9.10 11.73
N ALA A 22 15.12 -10.34 12.10
CA ALA A 22 14.46 -11.28 11.20
C ALA A 22 12.99 -10.89 10.99
N GLY A 23 12.26 -10.60 12.06
CA GLY A 23 10.89 -10.10 11.98
C GLY A 23 10.78 -8.78 11.21
N SER A 24 11.73 -7.87 11.43
CA SER A 24 11.82 -6.62 10.68
C SER A 24 11.97 -6.82 9.16
N ARG A 25 12.61 -7.89 8.71
CA ARG A 25 12.73 -8.23 7.28
C ARG A 25 11.42 -8.78 6.71
N ILE A 26 10.74 -9.64 7.47
CA ILE A 26 9.44 -10.21 7.09
C ILE A 26 8.41 -9.08 6.95
N GLU A 27 8.32 -8.21 7.95
CA GLU A 27 7.44 -7.03 7.94
C GLU A 27 7.72 -6.13 6.72
N ASN A 28 9.00 -5.87 6.41
CA ASN A 28 9.37 -5.06 5.26
C ASN A 28 8.98 -5.72 3.92
N SER A 29 9.01 -7.05 3.82
CA SER A 29 8.56 -7.78 2.63
C SER A 29 7.05 -7.70 2.49
N ALA A 30 6.31 -8.01 3.57
CA ALA A 30 4.86 -7.95 3.61
C ALA A 30 4.32 -6.56 3.22
N LEU A 31 4.92 -5.48 3.76
CA LEU A 31 4.55 -4.11 3.41
C LEU A 31 4.79 -3.79 1.94
N LYS A 32 5.90 -4.28 1.36
CA LYS A 32 6.18 -4.06 -0.07
C LYS A 32 5.20 -4.81 -0.96
N GLU A 33 4.91 -6.07 -0.66
CA GLU A 33 3.97 -6.90 -1.40
C GLU A 33 2.56 -6.29 -1.40
N ALA A 34 2.08 -5.85 -0.23
CA ALA A 34 0.83 -5.10 -0.14
C ALA A 34 0.89 -3.78 -0.92
N GLY A 35 2.01 -3.06 -0.85
CA GLY A 35 2.22 -1.85 -1.64
C GLY A 35 2.09 -2.10 -3.14
N ASP A 36 2.59 -3.23 -3.64
CA ASP A 36 2.50 -3.60 -5.06
C ASP A 36 1.06 -3.94 -5.48
N ILE A 37 0.27 -4.58 -4.62
CA ILE A 37 -1.16 -4.82 -4.85
C ILE A 37 -1.91 -3.48 -4.99
N VAL A 38 -1.70 -2.57 -4.03
CA VAL A 38 -2.31 -1.24 -4.06
C VAL A 38 -1.88 -0.46 -5.30
N LYS A 39 -0.59 -0.49 -5.64
CA LYS A 39 -0.05 0.11 -6.86
C LYS A 39 -0.77 -0.41 -8.10
N ASN A 40 -0.91 -1.72 -8.25
CA ASN A 40 -1.54 -2.32 -9.43
C ASN A 40 -3.00 -1.89 -9.56
N SER A 41 -3.73 -1.83 -8.44
CA SER A 41 -5.10 -1.32 -8.43
C SER A 41 -5.18 0.16 -8.83
N ILE A 42 -4.31 1.01 -8.28
CA ILE A 42 -4.23 2.44 -8.67
C ILE A 42 -3.87 2.59 -10.15
N VAL A 43 -2.96 1.78 -10.68
CA VAL A 43 -2.57 1.75 -12.10
C VAL A 43 -3.76 1.38 -12.99
N ASN A 44 -4.63 0.48 -12.54
CA ASN A 44 -5.85 0.11 -13.27
C ASN A 44 -6.87 1.24 -13.31
N GLU A 45 -7.02 1.98 -12.21
CA GLU A 45 -7.92 3.14 -12.10
C GLU A 45 -7.37 4.41 -12.75
N ALA A 46 -6.04 4.51 -12.91
CA ALA A 46 -5.38 5.72 -13.39
C ALA A 46 -5.80 6.07 -14.84
N PRO A 47 -6.22 7.32 -15.10
CA PRO A 47 -6.61 7.73 -16.45
C PRO A 47 -5.40 7.77 -17.39
N VAL A 48 -5.65 7.40 -18.64
CA VAL A 48 -4.62 7.35 -19.67
C VAL A 48 -4.77 8.54 -20.63
N ARG A 49 -3.76 9.42 -20.65
CA ARG A 49 -3.61 10.46 -21.68
C ARG A 49 -2.35 10.25 -22.52
N SER A 50 -1.20 10.29 -21.86
CA SER A 50 0.11 9.96 -22.45
C SER A 50 0.72 8.69 -21.87
N GLY A 51 0.05 8.03 -20.92
CA GLY A 51 0.56 6.89 -20.17
C GLY A 51 1.52 7.24 -19.02
N LYS A 52 2.10 8.45 -18.99
CA LYS A 52 3.10 8.83 -17.96
C LYS A 52 2.60 8.70 -16.52
N LEU A 53 1.40 9.20 -16.23
CA LEU A 53 0.81 9.09 -14.88
C LEU A 53 0.64 7.63 -14.45
N LYS A 54 0.11 6.79 -15.35
CA LYS A 54 -0.14 5.38 -15.11
C LYS A 54 1.17 4.60 -14.93
N GLY A 55 2.18 4.87 -15.76
CA GLY A 55 3.50 4.25 -15.65
C GLY A 55 4.33 4.76 -14.47
N GLY A 56 4.02 5.95 -13.96
CA GLY A 56 4.74 6.60 -12.86
C GLY A 56 4.20 6.27 -11.46
N ILE A 57 3.22 5.37 -11.32
CA ILE A 57 2.77 4.94 -9.99
C ILE A 57 3.81 3.98 -9.40
N THR A 58 4.39 4.34 -8.25
CA THR A 58 5.48 3.62 -7.61
C THR A 58 5.19 3.34 -6.14
N VAL A 59 5.89 2.35 -5.58
CA VAL A 59 5.90 2.05 -4.15
C VAL A 59 7.22 2.55 -3.57
N SER A 60 7.16 3.29 -2.46
CA SER A 60 8.35 3.78 -1.80
C SER A 60 9.15 2.67 -1.12
N ARG A 61 10.38 2.98 -0.73
CA ARG A 61 11.07 2.19 0.31
C ARG A 61 10.24 2.23 1.60
N VAL A 62 10.37 1.18 2.41
CA VAL A 62 9.77 1.14 3.75
C VAL A 62 10.36 2.28 4.58
N LYS A 63 9.49 3.07 5.20
CA LYS A 63 9.83 4.18 6.08
C LYS A 63 9.23 3.92 7.45
N THR A 64 9.93 4.33 8.50
CA THR A 64 9.38 4.34 9.86
C THR A 64 8.97 5.76 10.20
N LYS A 65 7.70 5.98 10.53
CA LYS A 65 7.16 7.28 10.94
C LYS A 65 6.38 7.10 12.24
N GLY A 66 6.82 7.77 13.30
CA GLY A 66 6.16 7.65 14.62
C GLY A 66 6.22 6.23 15.21
N GLY A 67 7.27 5.47 14.93
CA GLY A 67 7.41 4.08 15.39
C GLY A 67 6.74 3.04 14.50
N VAL A 68 5.88 3.46 13.57
CA VAL A 68 5.16 2.53 12.66
C VAL A 68 5.87 2.47 11.31
N LYS A 69 6.07 1.27 10.78
CA LYS A 69 6.58 1.09 9.41
C LYS A 69 5.45 1.21 8.39
N GLN A 70 5.74 1.89 7.29
CA GLN A 70 4.79 2.11 6.22
C GLN A 70 5.50 2.20 4.87
N VAL A 71 4.75 1.91 3.80
CA VAL A 71 5.11 2.22 2.42
C VAL A 71 4.14 3.27 1.88
N GLU A 72 4.63 4.14 1.01
CA GLU A 72 3.82 5.13 0.31
C GLU A 72 3.65 4.68 -1.14
N VAL A 73 2.42 4.70 -1.63
CA VAL A 73 2.10 4.37 -3.02
C VAL A 73 1.56 5.61 -3.70
N GLY A 74 2.13 5.98 -4.85
CA GLY A 74 1.67 7.15 -5.58
C GLY A 74 2.51 7.52 -6.80
N PRO A 75 2.15 8.61 -7.48
CA PRO A 75 2.88 9.08 -8.63
C PRO A 75 4.32 9.50 -8.30
N ASP A 76 5.23 9.22 -9.21
CA ASP A 76 6.59 9.74 -9.20
C ASP A 76 6.65 11.25 -9.48
N LYS A 77 7.86 11.78 -9.59
CA LYS A 77 8.09 13.21 -9.83
C LYS A 77 7.49 13.69 -11.15
N ASP A 78 7.46 12.84 -12.17
CA ASP A 78 6.91 13.19 -13.48
C ASP A 78 5.38 13.12 -13.49
N GLY A 79 4.80 12.32 -12.58
CA GLY A 79 3.37 12.22 -12.30
C GLY A 79 2.82 13.26 -11.31
N TRP A 80 3.55 14.33 -10.98
CA TRP A 80 3.15 15.36 -9.98
C TRP A 80 1.74 15.94 -10.19
N TYR A 81 1.26 15.95 -11.43
CA TYR A 81 -0.06 16.46 -11.79
C TYR A 81 -1.22 15.51 -11.39
N GLY A 82 -0.91 14.28 -10.98
CA GLY A 82 -1.89 13.29 -10.52
C GLY A 82 -2.77 13.81 -9.39
N LYS A 83 -2.26 14.68 -8.51
CA LYS A 83 -3.07 15.30 -7.44
C LYS A 83 -4.23 16.15 -7.97
N PHE A 84 -4.06 16.82 -9.12
CA PHE A 84 -5.13 17.63 -9.71
C PHE A 84 -6.16 16.76 -10.43
N VAL A 85 -5.74 15.59 -10.90
CA VAL A 85 -6.66 14.57 -11.41
C VAL A 85 -7.49 14.02 -10.26
N GLU A 86 -6.84 13.65 -9.14
CA GLU A 86 -7.50 13.10 -7.95
C GLU A 86 -8.55 14.04 -7.36
N PHE A 87 -8.17 15.29 -7.08
CA PHE A 87 -9.01 16.23 -6.34
C PHE A 87 -9.74 17.25 -7.22
N GLY A 88 -9.44 17.27 -8.52
CA GLY A 88 -9.98 18.26 -9.44
C GLY A 88 -9.30 19.63 -9.33
N THR A 89 -9.78 20.57 -10.14
CA THR A 89 -9.35 21.97 -10.17
C THR A 89 -10.56 22.87 -10.40
N ALA A 90 -10.39 24.19 -10.37
CA ALA A 90 -11.43 25.14 -10.72
C ALA A 90 -12.03 24.93 -12.14
N LYS A 91 -11.33 24.23 -13.05
CA LYS A 91 -11.75 24.03 -14.45
C LYS A 91 -11.97 22.56 -14.82
N MET A 92 -11.77 21.62 -13.89
CA MET A 92 -11.83 20.19 -14.16
C MET A 92 -12.38 19.45 -12.94
N LYS A 93 -13.37 18.58 -13.13
CA LYS A 93 -13.91 17.75 -12.05
C LYS A 93 -12.87 16.75 -11.53
N ALA A 94 -12.99 16.40 -10.25
CA ALA A 94 -12.20 15.35 -9.63
C ALA A 94 -12.44 13.99 -10.31
N ASN A 95 -11.37 13.25 -10.50
CA ASN A 95 -11.37 11.83 -10.84
C ASN A 95 -10.51 11.11 -9.80
N PRO A 96 -11.11 10.64 -8.69
CA PRO A 96 -10.39 10.12 -7.54
C PRO A 96 -9.87 8.69 -7.76
N PHE A 97 -8.93 8.53 -8.69
CA PHE A 97 -8.41 7.22 -9.11
C PHE A 97 -7.54 6.55 -8.05
N MET A 98 -6.81 7.33 -7.24
CA MET A 98 -6.01 6.79 -6.14
C MET A 98 -6.91 6.30 -5.02
N ALA A 99 -7.94 7.07 -4.65
CA ALA A 99 -8.89 6.64 -3.64
C ALA A 99 -9.64 5.36 -4.05
N ARG A 100 -10.12 5.28 -5.30
CA ARG A 100 -10.74 4.06 -5.83
C ARG A 100 -9.78 2.89 -5.85
N GLY A 101 -8.56 3.10 -6.34
CA GLY A 101 -7.53 2.06 -6.38
C GLY A 101 -7.21 1.51 -4.99
N TYR A 102 -7.07 2.39 -4.00
CA TYR A 102 -6.87 2.02 -2.61
C TYR A 102 -8.06 1.22 -2.04
N GLU A 103 -9.29 1.72 -2.17
CA GLU A 103 -10.45 1.03 -1.61
C GLU A 103 -10.66 -0.35 -2.24
N ASN A 104 -10.46 -0.48 -3.56
CA ASN A 104 -10.57 -1.75 -4.28
C ASN A 104 -9.51 -2.78 -3.86
N SER A 105 -8.35 -2.33 -3.37
CA SER A 105 -7.21 -3.21 -3.03
C SER A 105 -6.98 -3.39 -1.54
N LYS A 106 -7.65 -2.59 -0.70
CA LYS A 106 -7.49 -2.55 0.76
C LYS A 106 -7.62 -3.93 1.41
N GLU A 107 -8.65 -4.69 1.05
CA GLU A 107 -8.90 -6.00 1.66
C GLU A 107 -7.86 -7.03 1.23
N GLU A 108 -7.53 -7.04 -0.06
CA GLU A 108 -6.51 -7.92 -0.63
C GLU A 108 -5.12 -7.63 -0.03
N ALA A 109 -4.74 -6.35 0.03
CA ALA A 109 -3.49 -5.92 0.63
C ALA A 109 -3.38 -6.32 2.11
N MET A 110 -4.46 -6.17 2.90
CA MET A 110 -4.49 -6.62 4.30
C MET A 110 -4.34 -8.14 4.41
N SER A 111 -5.03 -8.91 3.56
CA SER A 111 -4.92 -10.37 3.57
C SER A 111 -3.52 -10.85 3.17
N THR A 112 -2.86 -10.15 2.25
CA THR A 112 -1.49 -10.46 1.83
C THR A 112 -0.50 -10.15 2.95
N ILE A 113 -0.68 -9.04 3.69
CA ILE A 113 0.15 -8.76 4.86
C ILE A 113 0.04 -9.90 5.87
N GLU A 114 -1.18 -10.31 6.22
CA GLU A 114 -1.41 -11.39 7.17
C GLU A 114 -0.74 -12.68 6.71
N LYS A 115 -0.92 -13.03 5.44
CA LYS A 115 -0.34 -14.24 4.84
C LYS A 115 1.19 -14.20 4.82
N SER A 116 1.79 -13.13 4.31
CA SER A 116 3.25 -13.02 4.19
C SER A 116 3.94 -13.00 5.56
N ILE A 117 3.26 -12.46 6.59
CA ILE A 117 3.75 -12.54 7.97
C ILE A 117 3.68 -13.99 8.48
N LYS A 118 2.53 -14.67 8.33
CA LYS A 118 2.40 -16.09 8.74
C LYS A 118 3.42 -16.98 8.05
N ASP A 119 3.56 -16.85 6.73
CA ASP A 119 4.56 -17.56 5.93
C ASP A 119 5.98 -17.28 6.44
N GLY A 120 6.28 -16.03 6.82
CA GLY A 120 7.57 -15.64 7.41
C GLY A 120 7.82 -16.17 8.82
N LEU A 121 6.76 -16.40 9.59
CA LEU A 121 6.80 -17.03 10.93
C LEU A 121 6.77 -18.56 10.86
N GLY A 122 6.49 -19.14 9.69
CA GLY A 122 6.37 -20.59 9.50
C GLY A 122 5.06 -21.19 10.01
N LEU A 123 3.98 -20.40 10.01
CA LEU A 123 2.61 -20.76 10.43
C LEU A 123 1.72 -20.97 9.21
#